data_AF-A0A7C7C2T9-F1
#
_entry.id   AF-A0A7C7C2T9-F1
#
_cell.length_a   1.000
_cell.length_b   1.000
_cell.length_c   1.000
_cell.angle_alpha   90.00
_cell.angle_beta   90.00
_cell.angle_gamma   90.00
#
_symmetry.space_group_name_H-M   'P 1'
#
loop_
_entity.id
_entity.type
_entity.pdbx_description
1 polymer ?
#
loop_
_entity_poly.entity_id
_entity_poly.type
_entity_poly.pdbx_seq_one_letter_code
_entity_poly.pdbx_strand_id
1 'polypeptide(L)'
;MKVSELKKGMLLRFKEPRHYKFLRDSGDNHWFECGKMDMTRTIRGGLRLGQPLIIYLGQEEMPAFSHYGAFRKVRKISVEGKAAWMWPENWKHVEVL
;
A
#
# COMPACT_ATOMS: atom_id res chain seq x y z
N MET A 1 -7.76 1.30 -16.51
CA MET A 1 -8.87 1.04 -15.57
C MET A 1 -8.91 2.16 -14.54
N LYS A 2 -10.08 2.71 -14.24
CA LYS A 2 -10.24 3.70 -13.17
C LYS A 2 -10.21 2.97 -11.83
N VAL A 3 -9.68 3.62 -10.79
CA VAL A 3 -9.65 3.03 -9.43
C VAL A 3 -11.05 2.71 -8.91
N SER A 4 -12.07 3.42 -9.38
CA SER A 4 -13.49 3.16 -9.09
C SER A 4 -14.02 1.82 -9.62
N GLU A 5 -13.30 1.18 -10.55
CA GLU A 5 -13.71 -0.09 -11.18
C GLU A 5 -13.08 -1.31 -10.48
N LEU A 6 -12.23 -1.10 -9.47
CA LEU A 6 -11.57 -2.19 -8.75
C LEU A 6 -12.57 -3.02 -7.93
N LYS A 7 -12.47 -4.34 -8.08
CA LYS A 7 -13.25 -5.35 -7.33
C LYS A 7 -12.33 -6.13 -6.40
N LYS A 8 -12.84 -6.51 -5.21
CA LYS A 8 -12.09 -7.35 -4.26
C LYS A 8 -11.56 -8.61 -4.94
N GLY A 9 -10.32 -8.98 -4.66
CA GLY A 9 -9.64 -10.12 -5.26
C GLY A 9 -8.88 -9.82 -6.55
N MET A 10 -9.03 -8.62 -7.14
CA MET A 10 -8.22 -8.23 -8.30
C MET A 10 -6.74 -8.19 -7.97
N LEU A 11 -5.94 -8.72 -8.89
CA LEU A 11 -4.48 -8.68 -8.82
C LEU A 11 -3.99 -7.35 -9.37
N LEU A 12 -3.06 -6.76 -8.63
CA LEU A 12 -2.37 -5.54 -8.97
C LEU A 12 -0.86 -5.82 -9.02
N ARG A 13 -0.15 -5.03 -9.81
CA ARG A 13 1.31 -4.98 -9.84
C ARG A 13 1.78 -3.53 -9.82
N PHE A 14 3.07 -3.32 -9.54
CA PHE A 14 3.67 -2.03 -9.84
C PHE A 14 3.81 -1.84 -11.35
N LYS A 15 3.58 -0.61 -11.82
CA LYS A 15 3.83 -0.22 -13.22
C LYS A 15 5.32 -0.30 -13.58
N GLU A 16 6.19 -0.11 -12.59
CA GLU A 16 7.65 -0.17 -12.69
C GLU A 16 8.22 -0.75 -11.39
N PRO A 17 9.35 -1.47 -11.40
CA PRO A 17 9.98 -1.98 -10.18
C PRO A 17 10.25 -0.86 -9.16
N ARG A 18 9.87 -1.07 -7.89
CA ARG A 18 9.95 -0.06 -6.82
C ARG A 18 10.35 -0.69 -5.50
N HIS A 19 10.82 0.17 -4.60
CA HIS A 19 11.01 -0.21 -3.22
C HIS A 19 9.67 -0.17 -2.52
N TYR A 20 9.47 -1.04 -1.54
CA TYR A 20 8.31 -0.97 -0.70
C TYR A 20 8.61 -1.42 0.72
N LYS A 21 7.79 -0.98 1.67
CA LYS A 21 7.83 -1.44 3.06
C LYS A 21 6.47 -1.29 3.72
N PHE A 22 6.35 -1.90 4.89
CA PHE A 22 5.17 -1.77 5.73
C PHE A 22 5.51 -0.87 6.92
N LEU A 23 4.74 0.19 7.10
CA LEU A 23 4.82 1.07 8.25
C LEU A 23 3.72 0.69 9.24
N ARG A 24 4.07 0.43 10.50
CA ARG A 24 3.09 0.13 11.54
C ARG A 24 2.30 1.39 11.88
N ASP A 25 0.99 1.27 11.96
CA ASP A 25 0.10 2.33 12.43
C ASP A 25 -0.36 2.04 13.86
N SER A 26 -1.67 1.96 14.12
CA SER A 26 -2.26 1.55 15.39
C SER A 26 -2.60 0.05 15.43
N GLY A 27 -2.29 -0.63 16.54
CA GLY A 27 -2.58 -2.05 16.72
C GLY A 27 -1.81 -2.92 15.72
N ASP A 28 -2.54 -3.73 14.96
CA ASP A 28 -2.02 -4.63 13.90
C ASP A 28 -2.10 -4.02 12.50
N ASN A 29 -2.59 -2.78 12.38
CA ASN A 29 -2.73 -2.13 11.09
C ASN A 29 -1.39 -1.62 10.57
N HIS A 30 -1.23 -1.71 9.25
CA HIS A 30 -0.03 -1.30 8.56
C HIS A 30 -0.37 -0.45 7.35
N TRP A 31 0.45 0.53 7.07
CA TRP A 31 0.47 1.22 5.80
C TRP A 31 1.50 0.63 4.84
N PHE A 32 1.18 0.67 3.56
CA PHE A 32 2.03 0.23 2.46
C PHE A 32 2.67 1.45 1.78
N GLU A 33 3.97 1.62 1.99
CA GLU A 33 4.75 2.70 1.41
C GLU A 33 5.50 2.18 0.17
N CYS A 34 5.30 2.78 -1.00
CA CYS A 34 5.98 2.42 -2.25
C CYS A 34 6.65 3.64 -2.95
N GLY A 35 7.26 4.50 -2.15
CA GLY A 35 7.87 5.78 -2.59
C GLY A 35 9.09 5.65 -3.52
N LYS A 36 9.52 6.80 -4.07
CA LYS A 36 10.77 6.92 -4.85
C LYS A 36 11.97 6.51 -3.99
N MET A 37 12.97 5.93 -4.65
CA MET A 37 14.24 5.46 -4.10
C MET A 37 14.98 6.57 -3.34
N ASP A 38 14.62 6.83 -2.08
CA ASP A 38 15.37 7.74 -1.21
C ASP A 38 16.38 6.93 -0.40
N MET A 39 17.58 6.79 -0.97
CA MET A 39 18.68 6.04 -0.37
C MET A 39 19.23 6.67 0.93
N THR A 40 18.76 7.86 1.32
CA THR A 40 19.15 8.51 2.58
C THR A 40 18.21 8.15 3.73
N ARG A 41 16.95 7.80 3.41
CA ARG A 41 15.94 7.32 4.38
C ARG A 41 15.93 5.80 4.57
N THR A 42 16.66 5.06 3.73
CA THR A 42 16.68 3.58 3.60
C THR A 42 17.42 2.80 4.68
N ILE A 43 18.19 3.44 5.58
CA ILE A 43 19.01 2.68 6.54
C ILE A 43 18.18 2.08 7.69
N ARG A 44 16.90 2.43 7.82
CA ARG A 44 15.99 1.83 8.82
C ARG A 44 15.21 0.68 8.18
N GLY A 45 15.50 -0.54 8.65
CA GLY A 45 15.17 -1.82 8.01
C GLY A 45 13.70 -2.07 7.60
N GLY A 46 13.51 -3.14 6.82
CA GLY A 46 12.19 -3.56 6.31
C GLY A 46 11.90 -3.14 4.86
N LEU A 47 12.87 -2.54 4.16
CA LEU A 47 12.78 -2.20 2.74
C LEU A 47 12.89 -3.48 1.88
N ARG A 48 11.95 -3.67 0.96
CA ARG A 48 11.95 -4.74 -0.04
C ARG A 48 12.07 -4.14 -1.43
N LEU A 49 12.77 -4.84 -2.32
CA LEU A 49 12.98 -4.46 -3.71
C LEU A 49 12.21 -5.41 -4.63
N GLY A 50 11.46 -4.90 -5.59
CA GLY A 50 10.94 -5.73 -6.68
C GLY A 50 9.54 -5.36 -7.15
N GLN A 51 8.82 -6.38 -7.65
CA GLN A 51 7.44 -6.29 -8.12
C GLN A 51 6.60 -7.33 -7.36
N PRO A 52 6.15 -7.02 -6.14
CA PRO A 52 5.34 -7.95 -5.39
C PRO A 52 3.97 -8.11 -6.06
N LEU A 53 3.37 -9.29 -5.93
CA LEU A 53 1.97 -9.48 -6.27
C LEU A 53 1.11 -8.82 -5.19
N ILE A 54 0.19 -7.96 -5.61
CA ILE A 54 -0.67 -7.19 -4.72
C ILE A 54 -2.12 -7.62 -4.97
N ILE A 55 -2.89 -7.91 -3.92
CA ILE A 55 -4.32 -8.26 -4.03
C ILE A 55 -5.13 -7.10 -3.48
N TYR A 56 -6.09 -6.59 -4.24
CA TYR A 56 -7.02 -5.58 -3.73
C TYR A 56 -8.06 -6.22 -2.79
N LEU A 57 -8.12 -5.75 -1.53
CA LEU A 57 -9.03 -6.26 -0.51
C LEU A 57 -10.30 -5.40 -0.35
N GLY A 58 -10.32 -4.20 -0.95
CA GLY A 58 -11.47 -3.30 -0.94
C GLY A 58 -11.17 -1.93 -0.34
N GLN A 59 -12.25 -1.19 -0.05
CA GLN A 59 -12.21 0.08 0.65
C GLN A 59 -12.77 -0.11 2.06
N GLU A 60 -12.09 0.46 3.05
CA GLU A 60 -12.50 0.44 4.46
C GLU A 60 -12.54 1.87 5.01
N GLU A 61 -13.40 2.09 6.00
CA GLU A 61 -13.36 3.29 6.83
C GLU A 61 -12.54 3.01 8.08
N MET A 62 -11.52 3.83 8.33
CA MET A 62 -10.65 3.69 9.48
C MET A 62 -11.44 3.95 10.76
N PRO A 63 -11.30 3.10 11.79
CA PRO A 63 -12.02 3.28 13.05
C PRO A 63 -11.53 4.51 13.85
N ALA A 64 -10.28 4.93 13.62
CA ALA A 64 -9.65 6.07 14.26
C ALA A 64 -8.65 6.73 13.29
N PHE A 65 -8.16 7.92 13.64
CA PHE A 65 -7.11 8.58 12.86
C PHE A 65 -5.80 7.79 12.91
N SER A 66 -5.06 7.78 11.79
CA SER A 66 -3.73 7.18 11.76
C SER A 66 -2.72 8.07 12.47
N HIS A 67 -1.60 7.47 12.91
CA HIS A 67 -0.42 8.24 13.33
C HIS A 67 0.14 9.12 12.19
N TYR A 68 -0.25 8.84 10.94
CA TYR A 68 0.22 9.51 9.74
C TYR A 68 -0.81 10.50 9.15
N GLY A 69 -1.95 10.73 9.80
CA GLY A 69 -2.92 11.76 9.40
C GLY A 69 -4.40 11.39 9.55
N ALA A 70 -5.26 12.29 9.08
CA ALA A 70 -6.71 12.19 9.24
C ALA A 70 -7.41 11.43 8.09
N PHE A 71 -6.81 10.36 7.56
CA PHE A 71 -7.44 9.55 6.53
C PHE A 71 -8.62 8.76 7.12
N ARG A 72 -9.84 8.98 6.61
CA ARG A 72 -11.01 8.16 7.01
C ARG A 72 -11.26 7.01 6.07
N LYS A 73 -11.23 7.23 4.75
CA LYS A 73 -11.48 6.17 3.75
C LYS A 73 -10.16 5.72 3.14
N VAL A 74 -9.80 4.48 3.39
CA VAL A 74 -8.54 3.88 2.90
C VAL A 74 -8.83 2.67 2.04
N ARG A 75 -7.89 2.37 1.15
CA ARG A 75 -7.95 1.15 0.34
C ARG A 75 -7.01 0.12 0.93
N LYS A 76 -7.52 -1.09 1.11
CA LYS A 76 -6.80 -2.20 1.70
C LYS A 76 -6.29 -3.13 0.61
N ILE A 77 -5.06 -3.59 0.78
CA ILE A 77 -4.37 -4.52 -0.09
C ILE A 77 -3.75 -5.65 0.73
N SER A 78 -3.53 -6.81 0.10
CA SER A 78 -2.63 -7.84 0.61
C SER A 78 -1.39 -7.86 -0.25
N VAL A 79 -0.22 -7.85 0.38
CA VAL A 79 1.07 -7.97 -0.30
C VAL A 79 1.85 -9.08 0.40
N GLU A 80 2.13 -10.15 -0.32
CA GLU A 80 2.84 -11.32 0.22
C GLU A 80 2.19 -11.87 1.51
N GLY A 81 0.86 -11.93 1.51
CA GLY A 81 0.06 -12.41 2.65
C GLY A 81 -0.17 -11.38 3.77
N LYS A 82 0.47 -10.21 3.72
CA LYS A 82 0.30 -9.15 4.72
C LYS A 82 -0.72 -8.11 4.27
N ALA A 83 -1.77 -7.92 5.06
CA ALA A 83 -2.75 -6.86 4.84
C ALA A 83 -2.19 -5.48 5.21
N ALA A 84 -2.43 -4.49 4.36
CA ALA A 84 -2.02 -3.12 4.60
C ALA A 84 -2.96 -2.11 3.91
N TRP A 85 -2.93 -0.88 4.38
CA TRP A 85 -3.58 0.25 3.76
C TRP A 85 -2.64 0.94 2.78
N MET A 86 -3.13 1.31 1.61
CA MET A 86 -2.36 2.07 0.63
C MET A 86 -2.80 3.52 0.62
N TRP A 87 -1.83 4.42 0.77
CA TRP A 87 -2.06 5.86 0.63
C TRP A 87 -2.69 6.21 -0.73
N PRO A 88 -3.66 7.16 -0.76
CA PRO A 88 -4.29 7.61 -2.01
C PRO A 88 -3.30 7.97 -3.12
N GLU A 89 -2.22 8.66 -2.78
CA GLU A 89 -1.18 9.11 -3.71
C GLU A 89 -0.33 7.97 -4.30
N ASN A 90 -0.27 6.81 -3.63
CA ASN A 90 0.49 5.65 -4.07
C ASN A 90 -0.21 4.84 -5.16
N TRP A 91 -1.54 5.02 -5.33
CA TRP A 91 -2.32 4.31 -6.35
C TRP A 91 -1.86 4.56 -7.77
N LYS A 92 -1.24 5.72 -8.04
CA LYS A 92 -0.68 6.03 -9.37
C LYS A 92 0.44 5.07 -9.79
N HIS A 93 1.05 4.36 -8.85
CA HIS A 93 2.19 3.46 -9.06
C HIS A 93 1.79 2.01 -9.31
N VAL A 94 0.52 1.65 -9.12
CA VAL A 94 0.01 0.31 -9.37
C VAL A 94 -0.95 0.29 -10.55
N GLU A 95 -1.05 -0.87 -11.18
CA GLU A 95 -2.02 -1.17 -12.22
C GLU A 95 -2.59 -2.57 -12.02
N VAL A 96 -3.76 -2.81 -12.61
CA VAL A 96 -4.38 -4.14 -12.62
C VAL A 96 -3.59 -5.03 -13.57
N LEU A 97 -3.36 -6.27 -13.15
CA LEU A 97 -2.77 -7.33 -13.97
C LEU A 97 -3.75 -7.85 -15.02
#